data_AF-A0A437MR37-F1
#
_entry.id   AF-A0A437MR37-F1
#
_cell.length_a   1.000
_cell.length_b   1.000
_cell.length_c   1.000
_cell.angle_alpha   90.00
_cell.angle_beta   90.00
_cell.angle_gamma   90.00
#
_symmetry.space_group_name_H-M   'P 1'
#
loop_
_entity.id
_entity.type
_entity.pdbx_description
1 polymer ?
#
loop_
_entity_poly.entity_id
_entity_poly.type
_entity_poly.pdbx_seq_one_letter_code
_entity_poly.pdbx_strand_id
1 'polypeptide(L)'
;MPTTYSLHKITNANDFGFSPAHYSRFKYGDGYVAADFGTALAKGFIKDHLINSPAQQFVVISSPYSFIPTATFTLKNHFVSTLNRWLAEHNRPILQETKVHRTITYKEDYGELDAAERLRLIGNDSFHIDREFLTGKTLIFLDDIKITGSHERMIMKMVDEYKLDNEIYMLYFAELVNHDIHPSIENYLNYYQVQSIFDLDDILNSKFSINTRIVKYILNYDHDSVCIFLQNKPDEFINKLYDMAIGNGYHTMDCYKPNLDYIKNQLLTYKINLA
;
A
#
# COMPACT_ATOMS: atom_id res chain seq x y z
N MET A 1 -22.78 10.55 -1.17
CA MET A 1 -21.68 10.27 -2.12
C MET A 1 -20.37 10.59 -1.42
N PRO A 2 -19.30 9.81 -1.64
CA PRO A 2 -17.99 10.11 -1.05
C PRO A 2 -17.40 11.39 -1.64
N THR A 3 -16.66 12.13 -0.82
CA THR A 3 -15.83 13.26 -1.26
C THR A 3 -14.47 12.71 -1.67
N THR A 4 -14.06 12.89 -2.92
CA THR A 4 -12.70 12.53 -3.35
C THR A 4 -11.76 13.71 -3.16
N TYR A 5 -10.61 13.47 -2.55
CA TYR A 5 -9.51 14.41 -2.50
C TYR A 5 -8.21 13.74 -2.96
N SER A 6 -7.50 14.42 -3.85
CA SER A 6 -6.18 14.04 -4.32
C SER A 6 -5.26 15.26 -4.24
N LEU A 7 -4.08 15.08 -3.63
CA LEU A 7 -3.10 16.17 -3.51
C LEU A 7 -2.56 16.57 -4.89
N HIS A 8 -2.22 15.58 -5.72
CA HIS A 8 -1.74 15.78 -7.08
C HIS A 8 -2.76 15.30 -8.11
N LYS A 9 -3.06 16.13 -9.11
CA LYS A 9 -3.94 15.78 -10.22
C LYS A 9 -3.09 15.58 -11.49
N ILE A 10 -3.03 14.36 -11.99
CA ILE A 10 -2.26 14.01 -13.18
C ILE A 10 -3.13 14.31 -14.40
N THR A 11 -2.82 15.42 -15.07
CA THR A 11 -3.47 15.85 -16.32
C THR A 11 -2.59 15.57 -17.54
N ASN A 12 -1.29 15.34 -17.34
CA ASN A 12 -0.29 15.12 -18.38
C ASN A 12 0.60 13.92 -18.02
N ALA A 13 0.89 13.05 -19.00
CA ALA A 13 1.74 11.88 -18.80
C ALA A 13 3.23 12.21 -18.54
N ASN A 14 3.64 13.47 -18.73
CA ASN A 14 5.01 13.93 -18.49
C ASN A 14 5.14 14.85 -17.26
N ASP A 15 4.03 15.22 -16.63
CA ASP A 15 4.02 16.06 -15.43
C ASP A 15 2.97 15.54 -14.42
N PHE A 16 3.47 14.96 -13.35
CA PHE A 16 2.66 14.33 -12.32
C PHE A 16 2.46 15.21 -11.08
N GLY A 17 3.18 16.34 -10.98
CA GLY A 17 3.26 17.14 -9.75
C GLY A 17 4.10 16.52 -8.62
N PHE A 18 4.70 15.34 -8.85
CA PHE A 18 5.65 14.67 -7.96
C PHE A 18 6.69 13.91 -8.80
N SER A 19 7.79 13.48 -8.17
CA SER A 19 8.86 12.73 -8.84
C SER A 19 8.44 11.26 -9.08
N PRO A 20 8.41 10.77 -10.34
CA PRO A 20 8.20 9.34 -10.65
C PRO A 20 9.22 8.43 -9.97
N ALA A 21 10.47 8.88 -9.86
CA ALA A 21 11.53 8.15 -9.17
C ALA A 21 11.21 7.94 -7.70
N HIS A 22 10.75 9.01 -7.02
CA HIS A 22 10.30 8.92 -5.63
C HIS A 22 9.09 7.99 -5.51
N TYR A 23 8.10 8.09 -6.40
CA TYR A 23 6.95 7.19 -6.36
C TYR A 23 7.35 5.72 -6.51
N SER A 24 8.23 5.41 -7.47
CA SER A 24 8.78 4.06 -7.63
C SER A 24 9.46 3.59 -6.33
N ARG A 25 10.41 4.36 -5.77
CA ARG A 25 11.08 4.02 -4.50
C ARG A 25 10.10 3.81 -3.34
N PHE A 26 9.08 4.67 -3.22
CA PHE A 26 8.03 4.55 -2.22
C PHE A 26 7.31 3.20 -2.32
N LYS A 27 6.92 2.77 -3.53
CA LYS A 27 6.24 1.48 -3.75
C LYS A 27 7.12 0.29 -3.34
N TYR A 28 8.44 0.47 -3.38
CA TYR A 28 9.45 -0.50 -2.96
C TYR A 28 10.00 -0.26 -1.54
N GLY A 29 9.33 0.55 -0.72
CA GLY A 29 9.57 0.60 0.72
C GLY A 29 10.54 1.67 1.21
N ASP A 30 10.85 2.67 0.40
CA ASP A 30 11.60 3.84 0.87
C ASP A 30 10.77 4.66 1.87
N GLY A 31 11.16 4.58 3.13
CA GLY A 31 10.48 5.24 4.25
C GLY A 31 10.74 6.74 4.37
N TYR A 32 11.79 7.28 3.72
CA TYR A 32 11.96 8.73 3.64
C TYR A 32 10.95 9.32 2.67
N VAL A 33 10.81 8.73 1.47
CA VAL A 33 9.81 9.17 0.51
C VAL A 33 8.39 8.99 1.06
N ALA A 34 8.11 7.87 1.73
CA ALA A 34 6.82 7.65 2.38
C ALA A 34 6.49 8.74 3.44
N ALA A 35 7.51 9.22 4.16
CA ALA A 35 7.36 10.31 5.12
C ALA A 35 7.01 11.62 4.43
N ASP A 36 7.74 11.97 3.37
CA ASP A 36 7.51 13.18 2.58
C ASP A 36 6.09 13.19 1.99
N PHE A 37 5.68 12.08 1.38
CA PHE A 37 4.34 11.95 0.79
C PHE A 37 3.24 12.02 1.85
N GLY A 38 3.38 11.32 2.96
CA GLY A 38 2.39 11.31 4.04
C GLY A 38 2.23 12.69 4.69
N THR A 39 3.34 13.39 4.94
CA THR A 39 3.33 14.74 5.49
C THR A 39 2.76 15.76 4.49
N ALA A 40 3.11 15.67 3.21
CA ALA A 40 2.55 16.55 2.18
C ALA A 40 1.04 16.35 2.03
N LEU A 41 0.58 15.09 2.01
CA LEU A 41 -0.84 14.75 1.92
C LEU A 41 -1.63 15.31 3.11
N ALA A 42 -1.12 15.16 4.34
CA ALA A 42 -1.76 15.71 5.53
C ALA A 42 -1.86 17.23 5.49
N LYS A 43 -0.77 17.92 5.11
CA LYS A 43 -0.77 19.39 4.99
C LYS A 43 -1.76 19.90 3.95
N GLY A 44 -1.82 19.26 2.79
CA GLY A 44 -2.80 19.61 1.76
C GLY A 44 -4.24 19.39 2.24
N PHE A 45 -4.52 18.22 2.82
CA PHE A 45 -5.86 17.90 3.34
C PHE A 45 -6.28 18.87 4.46
N ILE A 46 -5.38 19.22 5.37
CA ILE A 46 -5.64 20.23 6.40
C ILE A 46 -6.04 21.56 5.77
N LYS A 47 -5.23 22.04 4.83
CA LYS A 47 -5.42 23.33 4.17
C LYS A 47 -6.76 23.41 3.45
N ASP A 48 -7.11 22.37 2.70
CA ASP A 48 -8.22 22.41 1.77
C ASP A 48 -9.55 21.99 2.43
N HIS A 49 -9.52 21.17 3.49
CA HIS A 49 -10.72 20.60 4.11
C HIS A 49 -10.88 20.84 5.61
N LEU A 50 -9.81 21.09 6.37
CA LEU A 50 -9.91 21.09 7.84
C LEU A 50 -9.89 22.49 8.49
N ILE A 51 -9.18 23.45 7.91
CA ILE A 51 -9.05 24.80 8.51
C ILE A 51 -10.41 25.44 8.77
N ASN A 52 -11.33 25.31 7.80
CA ASN A 52 -12.65 25.96 7.86
C ASN A 52 -13.80 25.02 8.20
N SER A 53 -13.52 23.75 8.53
CA SER A 53 -14.56 22.78 8.87
C SER A 53 -14.81 22.70 10.38
N PRO A 54 -16.02 22.32 10.81
CA PRO A 54 -16.30 22.07 12.22
C PRO A 54 -15.40 20.94 12.76
N ALA A 55 -15.23 20.92 14.09
CA ALA A 55 -14.54 19.81 14.74
C ALA A 55 -15.38 18.52 14.61
N GLN A 56 -14.75 17.44 14.19
CA GLN A 56 -15.38 16.13 14.02
C GLN A 56 -14.41 15.00 14.34
N GLN A 57 -14.95 13.84 14.71
CA GLN A 57 -14.14 12.65 14.96
C GLN A 57 -13.85 11.94 13.63
N PHE A 58 -12.58 11.85 13.28
CA PHE A 58 -12.14 11.14 12.08
C PHE A 58 -11.64 9.73 12.42
N VAL A 59 -11.84 8.81 11.47
CA VAL A 59 -11.21 7.49 11.44
C VAL A 59 -10.46 7.34 10.12
N VAL A 60 -9.15 7.09 10.19
CA VAL A 60 -8.36 6.73 9.00
C VAL A 60 -8.40 5.22 8.81
N ILE A 61 -8.69 4.81 7.58
CA ILE A 61 -8.81 3.42 7.15
C ILE A 61 -7.81 3.22 6.02
N SER A 62 -6.80 2.38 6.26
CA SER A 62 -5.82 2.03 5.23
C SER A 62 -6.39 1.06 4.21
N SER A 63 -5.81 1.03 3.00
CA SER A 63 -6.08 0.01 2.00
C SER A 63 -6.02 -1.41 2.63
N PRO A 64 -6.96 -2.32 2.29
CA PRO A 64 -7.00 -3.65 2.91
C PRO A 64 -5.73 -4.45 2.63
N TYR A 65 -5.22 -5.12 3.66
CA TYR A 65 -4.13 -6.08 3.55
C TYR A 65 -4.35 -7.26 4.50
N SER A 66 -3.75 -8.40 4.18
CA SER A 66 -3.83 -9.60 5.02
C SER A 66 -2.78 -9.50 6.14
N PHE A 67 -1.58 -10.06 5.93
CA PHE A 67 -0.50 -10.03 6.90
C PHE A 67 0.54 -8.95 6.59
N ILE A 68 1.03 -8.90 5.34
CA ILE A 68 2.08 -7.95 4.95
C ILE A 68 1.44 -6.59 4.64
N PRO A 69 1.90 -5.48 5.25
CA PRO A 69 1.38 -4.16 4.95
C PRO A 69 1.67 -3.74 3.49
N THR A 70 0.90 -2.78 2.99
CA THR A 70 1.15 -2.10 1.70
C THR A 70 2.16 -0.95 1.88
N ALA A 71 2.72 -0.43 0.80
CA ALA A 71 3.54 0.79 0.85
C ALA A 71 2.77 1.98 1.44
N THR A 72 1.48 2.09 1.10
CA THR A 72 0.52 3.05 1.65
C THR A 72 0.47 3.04 3.18
N PHE A 73 0.71 1.89 3.83
CA PHE A 73 0.69 1.81 5.30
C PHE A 73 1.74 2.75 5.95
N THR A 74 2.96 2.80 5.39
CA THR A 74 4.02 3.70 5.89
C THR A 74 3.65 5.17 5.63
N LEU A 75 3.12 5.48 4.45
CA LEU A 75 2.61 6.83 4.12
C LEU A 75 1.52 7.25 5.12
N LYS A 76 0.57 6.36 5.40
CA LYS A 76 -0.53 6.57 6.34
C LYS A 76 -0.01 6.89 7.74
N ASN A 77 1.01 6.21 8.25
CA ASN A 77 1.57 6.50 9.58
C ASN A 77 2.09 7.94 9.67
N HIS A 78 2.73 8.44 8.60
CA HIS A 78 3.21 9.82 8.53
C HIS A 78 2.08 10.84 8.34
N PHE A 79 1.06 10.49 7.55
CA PHE A 79 -0.17 11.27 7.43
C PHE A 79 -0.86 11.44 8.79
N VAL A 80 -1.11 10.33 9.50
CA VAL A 80 -1.77 10.31 10.82
C VAL A 80 -0.96 11.12 11.83
N SER A 81 0.36 10.91 11.90
CA SER A 81 1.22 11.64 12.84
C SER A 81 1.22 13.15 12.57
N THR A 82 1.23 13.56 11.30
CA THR A 82 1.20 14.97 10.91
C THR A 82 -0.14 15.60 11.25
N LEU A 83 -1.24 14.93 10.90
CA LEU A 83 -2.59 15.42 11.14
C LEU A 83 -2.93 15.45 12.64
N ASN A 84 -2.52 14.46 13.42
CA ASN A 84 -2.74 14.46 14.88
C ASN A 84 -2.05 15.61 15.60
N ARG A 85 -0.85 16.01 15.17
CA ARG A 85 -0.17 17.19 15.73
C ARG A 85 -0.99 18.45 15.49
N TRP A 86 -1.45 18.66 14.26
CA TRP A 86 -2.30 19.80 13.93
C TRP A 86 -3.64 19.77 14.69
N LEU A 87 -4.30 18.62 14.77
CA LEU A 87 -5.56 18.45 15.51
C LEU A 87 -5.38 18.79 17.00
N ALA A 88 -4.31 18.30 17.62
CA ALA A 88 -3.99 18.59 19.03
C ALA A 88 -3.73 20.08 19.26
N GLU A 89 -2.96 20.74 18.39
CA GLU A 89 -2.69 22.18 18.45
C GLU A 89 -3.98 23.02 18.33
N HIS A 90 -5.00 22.50 17.66
CA HIS A 90 -6.29 23.18 17.44
C HIS A 90 -7.40 22.69 18.38
N ASN A 91 -7.06 21.94 19.44
CA ASN A 91 -8.00 21.36 20.41
C ASN A 91 -9.13 20.53 19.76
N ARG A 92 -8.82 19.81 18.68
CA ARG A 92 -9.74 18.92 17.96
C ARG A 92 -9.51 17.46 18.36
N PRO A 93 -10.53 16.58 18.25
CA PRO A 93 -10.34 15.15 18.48
C PRO A 93 -9.24 14.58 17.60
N ILE A 94 -8.35 13.77 18.17
CA ILE A 94 -7.30 13.07 17.41
C ILE A 94 -7.92 12.03 16.47
N LEU A 95 -7.21 11.70 15.40
CA LEU A 95 -7.56 10.59 14.53
C LEU A 95 -7.61 9.29 15.30
N GLN A 96 -8.62 8.50 14.98
CA GLN A 96 -8.65 7.08 15.27
C GLN A 96 -8.24 6.30 14.02
N GLU A 97 -7.80 5.07 14.22
CA GLU A 97 -7.39 4.19 13.12
C GLU A 97 -8.16 2.87 13.20
N THR A 98 -8.54 2.35 12.05
CA THR A 98 -8.98 0.96 11.92
C THR A 98 -8.51 0.40 10.58
N LYS A 99 -8.72 -0.88 10.35
CA LYS A 99 -8.39 -1.53 9.08
C LYS A 99 -9.57 -2.34 8.58
N VAL A 100 -9.67 -2.42 7.25
CA VAL A 100 -10.52 -3.42 6.61
C VAL A 100 -9.77 -4.74 6.62
N HIS A 101 -10.36 -5.76 7.22
CA HIS A 101 -9.83 -7.12 7.20
C HIS A 101 -10.27 -7.82 5.92
N ARG A 102 -9.32 -8.44 5.20
CA ARG A 102 -9.58 -9.21 3.98
C ARG A 102 -9.36 -10.69 4.27
N THR A 103 -10.36 -11.52 3.98
CA THR A 103 -10.31 -12.96 4.31
C THR A 103 -9.61 -13.79 3.24
N ILE A 104 -9.62 -13.38 1.96
CA ILE A 104 -9.08 -14.22 0.87
C ILE A 104 -8.01 -13.49 0.05
N THR A 105 -6.93 -14.22 -0.24
CA THR A 105 -5.81 -13.77 -1.08
C THR A 105 -5.65 -14.78 -2.22
N TYR A 106 -6.57 -14.80 -3.19
CA TYR A 106 -6.41 -15.65 -4.38
C TYR A 106 -5.26 -15.14 -5.26
N LYS A 107 -4.64 -16.10 -5.93
CA LYS A 107 -3.50 -15.93 -6.84
C LYS A 107 -3.78 -16.69 -8.15
N GLU A 108 -4.99 -16.54 -8.69
CA GLU A 108 -5.14 -16.82 -10.12
C GLU A 108 -4.58 -15.60 -10.86
N ASP A 109 -3.63 -15.85 -11.76
CA ASP A 109 -2.79 -14.83 -12.38
C ASP A 109 -3.62 -13.69 -12.98
N TYR A 110 -3.58 -12.52 -12.34
CA TYR A 110 -4.18 -11.28 -12.84
C TYR A 110 -3.72 -10.91 -14.25
N GLY A 111 -2.63 -11.51 -14.76
CA GLY A 111 -2.10 -11.30 -16.10
C GLY A 111 -2.84 -12.08 -17.20
N GLU A 112 -3.42 -13.23 -16.90
CA GLU A 112 -4.00 -14.16 -17.89
C GLU A 112 -5.54 -14.14 -17.93
N LEU A 113 -6.17 -13.59 -16.89
CA LEU A 113 -7.63 -13.58 -16.75
C LEU A 113 -8.30 -12.47 -17.57
N ASP A 114 -9.43 -12.82 -18.19
CA ASP A 114 -10.26 -11.86 -18.92
C ASP A 114 -11.00 -10.89 -17.98
N ALA A 115 -11.65 -9.87 -18.55
CA ALA A 115 -12.33 -8.84 -17.77
C ALA A 115 -13.47 -9.38 -16.90
N ALA A 116 -14.15 -10.46 -17.32
CA ALA A 116 -15.27 -11.06 -16.61
C ALA A 116 -14.79 -11.95 -15.45
N GLU A 117 -13.70 -12.69 -15.63
CA GLU A 117 -13.05 -13.49 -14.60
C GLU A 117 -12.46 -12.61 -13.49
N ARG A 118 -11.82 -11.50 -13.85
CA ARG A 118 -11.35 -10.49 -12.87
C ARG A 118 -12.48 -9.95 -12.01
N LEU A 119 -13.66 -9.69 -12.60
CA LEU A 119 -14.85 -9.23 -11.88
C LEU A 119 -15.40 -10.29 -10.90
N ARG A 120 -15.38 -11.58 -11.27
CA ARG A 120 -15.81 -12.68 -10.38
C ARG A 120 -14.90 -12.86 -9.17
N LEU A 121 -13.58 -12.79 -9.36
CA LEU A 121 -12.62 -12.92 -8.26
C LEU A 121 -12.70 -11.75 -7.27
N ILE A 122 -12.86 -10.52 -7.76
CA ILE A 122 -13.14 -9.33 -6.93
C ILE A 122 -14.47 -9.50 -6.17
N GLY A 123 -15.43 -10.21 -6.78
CA GLY A 123 -16.73 -10.51 -6.18
C GLY A 123 -16.67 -11.39 -4.93
N ASN A 124 -15.65 -12.24 -4.80
CA ASN A 124 -15.48 -13.22 -3.72
C ASN A 124 -14.62 -12.73 -2.54
N ASP A 125 -14.05 -11.52 -2.61
CA ASP A 125 -13.36 -10.94 -1.46
C ASP A 125 -14.38 -10.59 -0.36
N SER A 126 -14.32 -11.30 0.77
CA SER A 126 -15.03 -10.88 1.98
C SER A 126 -14.20 -9.85 2.74
N PHE A 127 -14.75 -8.65 2.89
CA PHE A 127 -14.21 -7.59 3.72
C PHE A 127 -14.94 -7.56 5.05
N HIS A 128 -14.20 -7.31 6.13
CA HIS A 128 -14.76 -7.14 7.46
C HIS A 128 -14.29 -5.83 8.07
N ILE A 129 -15.24 -5.05 8.58
CA ILE A 129 -14.99 -3.80 9.28
C ILE A 129 -15.96 -3.66 10.46
N ASP A 130 -15.47 -3.08 11.56
CA ASP A 130 -16.27 -2.86 12.76
C ASP A 130 -17.21 -1.66 12.55
N ARG A 131 -18.44 -1.93 12.11
CA ARG A 131 -19.48 -0.91 11.90
C ARG A 131 -19.79 -0.12 13.17
N GLU A 132 -19.89 -0.77 14.32
CA GLU A 132 -20.28 -0.11 15.57
C GLU A 132 -19.24 0.94 15.94
N PHE A 133 -17.96 0.59 15.83
CA PHE A 133 -16.86 1.51 16.00
C PHE A 133 -16.93 2.71 15.04
N LEU A 134 -17.44 2.56 13.82
CA LEU A 134 -17.50 3.67 12.86
C LEU A 134 -18.63 4.66 13.10
N THR A 135 -19.62 4.32 13.93
CA THR A 135 -20.85 5.13 14.11
C THR A 135 -20.54 6.59 14.50
N GLY A 136 -21.12 7.53 13.76
CA GLY A 136 -21.01 8.98 14.03
C GLY A 136 -19.65 9.61 13.71
N LYS A 137 -18.77 8.90 13.00
CA LYS A 137 -17.43 9.38 12.63
C LYS A 137 -17.34 9.70 11.14
N THR A 138 -16.38 10.55 10.77
CA THR A 138 -16.04 10.79 9.36
C THR A 138 -14.93 9.82 8.94
N LEU A 139 -15.15 9.07 7.86
CA LEU A 139 -14.24 8.03 7.40
C LEU A 139 -13.27 8.61 6.38
N ILE A 140 -11.98 8.33 6.52
CA ILE A 140 -10.94 8.66 5.56
C ILE A 140 -10.35 7.36 5.04
N PHE A 141 -10.75 6.94 3.84
CA PHE A 141 -10.08 5.85 3.13
C PHE A 141 -8.86 6.41 2.42
N LEU A 142 -7.67 5.96 2.82
CA LEU A 142 -6.41 6.48 2.34
C LEU A 142 -5.72 5.46 1.44
N ASP A 143 -5.41 5.86 0.21
CA ASP A 143 -4.59 5.09 -0.72
C ASP A 143 -3.52 5.96 -1.41
N ASP A 144 -2.60 5.34 -2.14
CA ASP A 144 -1.49 6.07 -2.75
C ASP A 144 -1.89 6.79 -4.05
N ILE A 145 -2.50 6.10 -5.01
CA ILE A 145 -2.87 6.68 -6.30
C ILE A 145 -4.21 6.14 -6.80
N LYS A 146 -5.03 7.03 -7.39
CA LYS A 146 -6.25 6.65 -8.10
C LYS A 146 -6.02 6.73 -9.60
N ILE A 147 -6.07 5.58 -10.29
CA ILE A 147 -5.92 5.51 -11.76
C ILE A 147 -7.26 5.20 -12.44
N THR A 148 -7.85 4.05 -12.15
CA THR A 148 -9.10 3.58 -12.78
C THR A 148 -10.33 3.66 -11.87
N GLY A 149 -10.13 4.03 -10.60
CA GLY A 149 -11.17 4.02 -9.56
C GLY A 149 -11.62 2.62 -9.11
N SER A 150 -10.94 1.54 -9.54
CA SER A 150 -11.31 0.17 -9.14
C SER A 150 -11.29 -0.03 -7.63
N HIS A 151 -10.30 0.56 -6.94
CA HIS A 151 -10.21 0.49 -5.48
C HIS A 151 -11.37 1.23 -4.80
N GLU A 152 -11.72 2.41 -5.31
CA GLU A 152 -12.87 3.19 -4.84
C GLU A 152 -14.18 2.40 -4.99
N ARG A 153 -14.41 1.79 -6.15
CA ARG A 153 -15.61 0.93 -6.38
C ARG A 153 -15.68 -0.23 -5.39
N MET A 154 -14.54 -0.86 -5.09
CA MET A 154 -14.46 -1.96 -4.12
C MET A 154 -14.80 -1.47 -2.70
N ILE A 155 -14.25 -0.33 -2.28
CA ILE A 155 -14.56 0.28 -0.98
C ILE A 155 -16.05 0.66 -0.91
N MET A 156 -16.61 1.24 -1.97
CA MET A 156 -18.02 1.64 -1.99
C MET A 156 -18.96 0.43 -1.94
N LYS A 157 -18.60 -0.69 -2.56
CA LYS A 157 -19.34 -1.95 -2.40
C LYS A 157 -19.38 -2.40 -0.93
N MET A 158 -18.25 -2.33 -0.23
CA MET A 158 -18.18 -2.64 1.20
C MET A 158 -19.02 -1.65 2.03
N VAL A 159 -18.94 -0.35 1.74
CA VAL A 159 -19.76 0.69 2.39
C VAL A 159 -21.25 0.36 2.27
N ASP A 160 -21.71 0.00 1.08
CA ASP A 160 -23.10 -0.37 0.81
C ASP A 160 -23.50 -1.68 1.52
N GLU A 161 -22.65 -2.70 1.47
CA GLU A 161 -22.87 -4.00 2.12
C GLU A 161 -23.01 -3.87 3.65
N TYR A 162 -22.12 -3.08 4.25
CA TYR A 162 -22.14 -2.78 5.68
C TYR A 162 -23.12 -1.66 6.04
N LYS A 163 -23.82 -1.07 5.05
CA LYS A 163 -24.79 0.03 5.18
C LYS A 163 -24.24 1.21 5.99
N LEU A 164 -22.99 1.58 5.75
CA LEU A 164 -22.35 2.69 6.45
C LEU A 164 -22.97 4.02 5.98
N ASP A 165 -23.42 4.85 6.90
CA ASP A 165 -24.08 6.14 6.66
C ASP A 165 -23.18 7.35 6.94
N ASN A 166 -21.89 7.09 7.16
CA ASN A 166 -20.88 8.08 7.48
C ASN A 166 -20.63 9.08 6.33
N GLU A 167 -20.10 10.25 6.69
CA GLU A 167 -19.37 11.07 5.72
C GLU A 167 -18.05 10.35 5.35
N ILE A 168 -17.73 10.28 4.06
CA ILE A 168 -16.59 9.53 3.55
C ILE A 168 -15.71 10.41 2.69
N TYR A 169 -14.41 10.42 3.00
CA TYR A 169 -13.34 10.92 2.16
C TYR A 169 -12.59 9.76 1.51
N MET A 170 -12.50 9.79 0.18
CA MET A 170 -11.57 8.98 -0.59
C MET A 170 -10.31 9.81 -0.83
N LEU A 171 -9.26 9.52 -0.08
CA LEU A 171 -8.06 10.33 0.02
C LEU A 171 -6.89 9.67 -0.71
N TYR A 172 -6.30 10.38 -1.66
CA TYR A 172 -5.19 9.90 -2.48
C TYR A 172 -4.00 10.87 -2.47
N PHE A 173 -2.79 10.34 -2.56
CA PHE A 173 -1.63 11.20 -2.84
C PHE A 173 -1.70 11.76 -4.27
N ALA A 174 -2.11 10.94 -5.24
CA ALA A 174 -2.31 11.39 -6.62
C ALA A 174 -3.55 10.78 -7.28
N GLU A 175 -4.08 11.43 -8.32
CA GLU A 175 -5.21 10.95 -9.11
C GLU A 175 -5.00 11.23 -10.61
N LEU A 176 -5.20 10.22 -11.45
CA LEU A 176 -5.29 10.37 -12.89
C LEU A 176 -6.66 10.92 -13.26
N VAL A 177 -6.71 12.23 -13.51
CA VAL A 177 -7.94 12.94 -13.88
C VAL A 177 -8.13 13.04 -15.40
N ASN A 178 -7.06 12.89 -16.17
CA ASN A 178 -7.12 12.88 -17.63
C ASN A 178 -7.42 11.46 -18.13
N HIS A 179 -8.64 11.25 -18.63
CA HIS A 179 -9.13 9.97 -19.14
C HIS A 179 -8.52 9.55 -20.49
N ASP A 180 -7.83 10.45 -21.19
CA ASP A 180 -7.13 10.11 -22.45
C ASP A 180 -5.78 9.43 -22.19
N ILE A 181 -5.25 9.52 -20.96
CA ILE A 181 -4.01 8.84 -20.57
C ILE A 181 -4.34 7.39 -20.25
N HIS A 182 -3.60 6.48 -20.89
CA HIS A 182 -3.80 5.05 -20.67
C HIS A 182 -3.44 4.64 -19.22
N PRO A 183 -4.26 3.80 -18.54
CA PRO A 183 -4.02 3.35 -17.17
C PRO A 183 -2.66 2.67 -16.90
N SER A 184 -1.97 2.21 -17.94
CA SER A 184 -0.61 1.66 -17.84
C SER A 184 0.42 2.66 -17.32
N ILE A 185 0.08 3.95 -17.22
CA ILE A 185 0.90 4.95 -16.55
C ILE A 185 1.23 4.56 -15.10
N GLU A 186 0.36 3.78 -14.43
CA GLU A 186 0.65 3.26 -13.10
C GLU A 186 1.87 2.32 -13.11
N ASN A 187 1.97 1.45 -14.12
CA ASN A 187 3.11 0.55 -14.27
C ASN A 187 4.39 1.32 -14.54
N TYR A 188 4.31 2.35 -15.40
CA TYR A 188 5.44 3.26 -15.62
C TYR A 188 5.91 3.90 -14.30
N LEU A 189 5.00 4.43 -13.48
CA LEU A 189 5.34 5.02 -12.18
C LEU A 189 5.92 3.99 -11.20
N ASN A 190 5.34 2.78 -11.15
CA ASN A 190 5.79 1.71 -10.27
C ASN A 190 7.26 1.33 -10.56
N TYR A 191 7.60 1.14 -11.83
CA TYR A 191 8.91 0.63 -12.27
C TYR A 191 9.87 1.72 -12.78
N TYR A 192 9.58 3.01 -12.52
CA TYR A 192 10.38 4.11 -13.05
C TYR A 192 11.86 4.02 -12.63
N GLN A 193 12.12 3.76 -11.35
CA GLN A 193 13.48 3.66 -10.80
C GLN A 193 13.91 2.22 -10.52
N VAL A 194 13.00 1.37 -10.03
CA VAL A 194 13.30 -0.04 -9.75
C VAL A 194 12.97 -0.87 -10.98
N GLN A 195 14.00 -1.24 -11.75
CA GLN A 195 13.87 -2.01 -12.99
C GLN A 195 14.32 -3.47 -12.81
N SER A 196 15.19 -3.72 -11.85
CA SER A 196 15.74 -5.02 -11.49
C SER A 196 15.72 -5.25 -9.98
N ILE A 197 15.90 -6.50 -9.55
CA ILE A 197 16.04 -6.84 -8.14
C ILE A 197 17.24 -6.14 -7.47
N PHE A 198 18.29 -5.84 -8.23
CA PHE A 198 19.50 -5.18 -7.71
C PHE A 198 19.28 -3.70 -7.41
N ASP A 199 18.32 -3.04 -8.07
CA ASP A 199 17.95 -1.65 -7.77
C ASP A 199 17.31 -1.49 -6.37
N LEU A 200 16.94 -2.61 -5.72
CA LEU A 200 16.45 -2.59 -4.35
C LEU A 200 17.54 -2.25 -3.34
N ASP A 201 18.83 -2.42 -3.64
CA ASP A 201 19.92 -2.20 -2.67
C ASP A 201 19.91 -0.77 -2.12
N ASP A 202 19.69 0.22 -2.99
CA ASP A 202 19.59 1.63 -2.59
C ASP A 202 18.39 1.93 -1.69
N ILE A 203 17.36 1.09 -1.72
CA ILE A 203 16.15 1.24 -0.92
C ILE A 203 16.32 0.49 0.40
N LEU A 204 16.87 -0.71 0.37
CA LEU A 204 17.19 -1.52 1.54
C LEU A 204 18.20 -0.84 2.46
N ASN A 205 19.15 -0.09 1.88
CA ASN A 205 20.15 0.68 2.63
C ASN A 205 19.63 2.04 3.15
N SER A 206 18.41 2.43 2.78
CA SER A 206 17.74 3.63 3.29
C SER A 206 16.90 3.30 4.54
N LYS A 207 16.00 4.21 4.94
CA LYS A 207 14.97 3.92 5.95
C LYS A 207 13.94 2.94 5.39
N PHE A 208 14.27 1.65 5.42
CA PHE A 208 13.50 0.62 4.74
C PHE A 208 12.23 0.18 5.49
N SER A 209 11.12 0.05 4.77
CA SER A 209 9.87 -0.57 5.25
C SER A 209 9.44 -1.70 4.32
N ILE A 210 9.48 -2.94 4.82
CA ILE A 210 9.01 -4.10 4.06
C ILE A 210 7.52 -3.98 3.77
N ASN A 211 7.12 -4.36 2.56
CA ASN A 211 5.73 -4.33 2.14
C ASN A 211 5.43 -5.47 1.15
N THR A 212 4.15 -5.71 0.88
CA THR A 212 3.71 -6.84 0.04
C THR A 212 4.29 -6.83 -1.37
N ARG A 213 4.52 -5.66 -1.98
CA ARG A 213 5.08 -5.57 -3.34
C ARG A 213 6.49 -6.12 -3.39
N ILE A 214 7.34 -5.75 -2.43
CA ILE A 214 8.75 -6.17 -2.40
C ILE A 214 8.85 -7.67 -2.20
N VAL A 215 8.07 -8.21 -1.25
CA VAL A 215 8.06 -9.65 -0.98
C VAL A 215 7.65 -10.43 -2.23
N LYS A 216 6.56 -10.01 -2.89
CA LYS A 216 6.13 -10.62 -4.15
C LYS A 216 7.15 -10.43 -5.29
N TYR A 217 7.76 -9.26 -5.37
CA TYR A 217 8.73 -8.92 -6.40
C TYR A 217 9.96 -9.83 -6.31
N ILE A 218 10.53 -9.99 -5.10
CA ILE A 218 11.67 -10.90 -4.87
C ILE A 218 11.26 -12.36 -5.12
N LEU A 219 10.11 -12.81 -4.59
CA LEU A 219 9.72 -14.22 -4.73
C LEU A 219 9.35 -14.62 -6.16
N ASN A 220 8.88 -13.69 -7.00
CA ASN A 220 8.59 -13.93 -8.42
C ASN A 220 9.79 -13.67 -9.35
N TYR A 221 10.89 -13.12 -8.83
CA TYR A 221 12.05 -12.81 -9.65
C TYR A 221 12.76 -14.11 -10.08
N ASP A 222 13.60 -14.02 -11.13
CA ASP A 222 14.33 -15.20 -11.60
C ASP A 222 15.26 -15.75 -10.50
N HIS A 223 15.33 -17.08 -10.42
CA HIS A 223 15.95 -17.76 -9.29
C HIS A 223 17.43 -17.44 -9.13
N ASP A 224 18.17 -17.39 -10.23
CA ASP A 224 19.61 -17.14 -10.20
C ASP A 224 19.92 -15.72 -9.71
N SER A 225 19.17 -14.72 -10.17
CA SER A 225 19.32 -13.35 -9.69
C SER A 225 18.90 -13.22 -8.23
N VAL A 226 17.87 -13.93 -7.77
CA VAL A 226 17.50 -13.98 -6.34
C VAL A 226 18.64 -14.54 -5.50
N CYS A 227 19.25 -15.64 -5.95
CA CYS A 227 20.39 -16.24 -5.25
C CYS A 227 21.53 -15.23 -5.11
N ILE A 228 21.91 -14.56 -6.21
CA ILE A 228 22.98 -13.56 -6.21
C ILE A 228 22.61 -12.37 -5.32
N PHE A 229 21.38 -11.85 -5.44
CA PHE A 229 20.92 -10.69 -4.70
C PHE A 229 20.95 -10.91 -3.17
N LEU A 230 20.54 -12.11 -2.73
CA LEU A 230 20.44 -12.46 -1.31
C LEU A 230 21.77 -12.86 -0.66
N GLN A 231 22.78 -13.31 -1.43
CA GLN A 231 24.08 -13.76 -0.91
C GLN A 231 24.74 -12.77 0.05
N ASN A 232 24.58 -11.46 -0.18
CA ASN A 232 25.21 -10.40 0.63
C ASN A 232 24.21 -9.61 1.47
N LYS A 233 23.00 -10.14 1.71
CA LYS A 233 21.99 -9.46 2.53
C LYS A 233 22.14 -9.80 4.00
N PRO A 234 21.90 -8.84 4.91
CA PRO A 234 21.92 -9.12 6.34
C PRO A 234 20.89 -10.19 6.71
N ASP A 235 21.24 -11.06 7.64
CA ASP A 235 20.34 -12.10 8.16
C ASP A 235 19.01 -11.53 8.66
N GLU A 236 19.02 -10.34 9.26
CA GLU A 236 17.80 -9.65 9.70
C GLU A 236 16.82 -9.45 8.54
N PHE A 237 17.32 -9.02 7.37
CA PHE A 237 16.49 -8.84 6.19
C PHE A 237 15.95 -10.18 5.66
N ILE A 238 16.80 -11.22 5.61
CA ILE A 238 16.42 -12.54 5.10
C ILE A 238 15.35 -13.17 6.02
N ASN A 239 15.52 -13.10 7.35
CA ASN A 239 14.52 -13.54 8.32
C ASN A 239 13.21 -12.77 8.14
N LYS A 240 13.27 -11.44 8.06
CA LYS A 240 12.08 -10.60 7.88
C LYS A 240 11.35 -10.92 6.58
N LEU A 241 12.07 -11.12 5.47
CA LEU A 241 11.49 -11.52 4.19
C LEU A 241 10.77 -12.87 4.29
N TYR A 242 11.41 -13.85 4.94
CA TYR A 242 10.84 -15.18 5.14
C TYR A 242 9.59 -15.15 6.02
N ASP A 243 9.64 -14.45 7.17
CA ASP A 243 8.52 -14.33 8.10
C ASP A 243 7.33 -13.61 7.47
N MET A 244 7.58 -12.54 6.69
CA MET A 244 6.54 -11.86 5.93
C MET A 244 5.89 -12.80 4.91
N ALA A 245 6.68 -13.58 4.16
CA ALA A 245 6.17 -14.53 3.19
C ALA A 245 5.31 -15.63 3.83
N ILE A 246 5.79 -16.23 4.94
CA ILE A 246 5.03 -17.26 5.66
C ILE A 246 3.74 -16.68 6.24
N GLY A 247 3.82 -15.52 6.91
CA GLY A 247 2.66 -14.91 7.54
C GLY A 247 1.56 -14.56 6.54
N ASN A 248 1.91 -14.30 5.28
CA ASN A 248 0.95 -14.11 4.20
C ASN A 248 0.56 -15.39 3.44
N GLY A 249 0.96 -16.56 3.94
CA GLY A 249 0.63 -17.86 3.36
C GLY A 249 1.38 -18.21 2.07
N TYR A 250 2.44 -17.49 1.68
CA TYR A 250 3.10 -17.73 0.39
C TYR A 250 3.82 -19.07 0.30
N HIS A 251 4.09 -19.73 1.43
CA HIS A 251 4.63 -21.08 1.49
C HIS A 251 3.68 -22.16 0.94
N THR A 252 2.38 -21.86 0.78
CA THR A 252 1.41 -22.78 0.19
C THR A 252 1.25 -22.59 -1.33
N MET A 253 2.02 -21.67 -1.93
CA MET A 253 1.89 -21.29 -3.34
C MET A 253 3.09 -21.77 -4.16
N ASP A 254 2.85 -22.64 -5.15
CA ASP A 254 3.92 -23.30 -5.91
C ASP A 254 4.85 -22.33 -6.64
N CYS A 255 4.35 -21.23 -7.25
CA CYS A 255 5.25 -20.32 -7.98
C CYS A 255 6.30 -19.62 -7.07
N TYR A 256 6.03 -19.50 -5.76
CA TYR A 256 6.98 -18.88 -4.83
C TYR A 256 7.96 -19.89 -4.25
N LYS A 257 7.66 -21.19 -4.38
CA LYS A 257 8.41 -22.28 -3.77
C LYS A 257 9.92 -22.25 -4.08
N PRO A 258 10.38 -22.04 -5.33
CA PRO A 258 11.82 -22.09 -5.63
C PRO A 258 12.63 -21.07 -4.83
N ASN A 259 12.18 -19.81 -4.82
CA ASN A 259 12.86 -18.72 -4.12
C ASN A 259 12.63 -18.78 -2.61
N LEU A 260 11.46 -19.22 -2.16
CA LEU A 260 11.17 -19.36 -0.73
C LEU A 260 11.97 -20.50 -0.08
N ASP A 261 12.14 -21.63 -0.78
CA ASP A 261 12.95 -22.74 -0.30
C ASP A 261 14.44 -22.33 -0.22
N TYR A 262 14.92 -21.53 -1.17
CA TYR A 262 16.28 -20.95 -1.09
C TYR A 262 16.48 -20.07 0.14
N ILE A 263 15.57 -19.12 0.38
CA ILE A 263 15.57 -18.24 1.56
C ILE A 263 15.57 -19.07 2.84
N LYS A 264 14.70 -20.07 2.93
CA LYS A 264 14.62 -20.99 4.07
C LYS A 264 15.95 -21.71 4.31
N ASN A 265 16.57 -22.23 3.26
CA ASN A 265 17.81 -22.99 3.36
C ASN A 265 18.98 -22.12 3.85
N GLN A 266 19.09 -20.88 3.39
CA GLN A 266 20.10 -19.94 3.90
C GLN A 266 19.99 -19.75 5.42
N LEU A 267 18.77 -19.61 5.94
CA LEU A 267 18.52 -19.45 7.38
C LEU A 267 18.85 -20.72 8.19
N LEU A 268 18.68 -21.92 7.61
CA LEU A 268 18.98 -23.19 8.27
C LEU A 268 20.49 -23.48 8.30
N THR A 269 21.23 -23.19 7.23
CA THR A 269 22.68 -23.37 7.17
C THR A 269 23.40 -22.50 8.21
N TYR A 270 22.91 -21.29 8.46
CA TYR A 270 23.47 -20.40 9.50
C TYR A 270 23.31 -20.95 10.93
N LYS A 271 22.21 -21.66 11.24
CA LYS A 271 21.99 -22.26 12.57
C LYS A 271 22.92 -23.43 12.86
N ILE A 272 23.43 -24.10 11.83
CA ILE A 272 24.38 -25.22 11.98
C ILE A 272 25.82 -24.70 12.23
N ASN A 273 26.16 -23.51 11.74
CA ASN A 273 27.50 -22.91 11.90
C ASN A 273 27.69 -22.15 13.24
N LEU A 274 26.62 -22.00 14.03
CA LEU A 274 26.63 -21.36 15.36
C LEU A 274 26.46 -22.36 16.51
N ALA A 275 26.31 -23.66 16.21
CA ALA A 275 26.22 -24.77 17.17
C ALA A 275 27.53 -25.56 17.20
#